data_AF-A2EZU4-F1
#
_entry.id   AF-A2EZU4-F1
#
_cell.length_a   1.000
_cell.length_b   1.000
_cell.length_c   1.000
_cell.angle_alpha   90.00
_cell.angle_beta   90.00
_cell.angle_gamma   90.00
#
_symmetry.space_group_name_H-M   'P 1'
#
loop_
_entity.id
_entity.type
_entity.pdbx_description
1 polymer ?
#
loop_
_entity_poly.entity_id
_entity_poly.type
_entity_poly.pdbx_seq_one_letter_code
_entity_poly.pdbx_strand_id
1 'polypeptide(L)'
;MGQEQDGSTAKTKQNKKKSKTQSENDKEKIEERITQNGSKIEVVSLYIDRYFSTHVTSAILLSFSKIISEQLNIKVDRLAKRNRSALLCWYAEHWDQIFPILKARDLDSVINPAPNFAEGTQASENFKVISNTCFDLNNIDTLLNFH
;
A
#
# COMPACT_ATOMS: atom_id res chain seq x y z
N MET A 1 -59.04 -33.27 -41.36
CA MET A 1 -59.09 -31.93 -40.76
C MET A 1 -59.06 -32.15 -39.25
N GLY A 2 -57.93 -32.13 -38.53
CA GLY A 2 -56.72 -31.33 -38.68
C GLY A 2 -56.88 -30.05 -37.86
N GLN A 3 -56.41 -30.06 -36.61
CA GLN A 3 -55.96 -28.94 -35.77
C GLN A 3 -55.72 -29.48 -34.35
N GLU A 4 -54.48 -29.83 -34.00
CA GLU A 4 -53.37 -28.98 -33.54
C GLU A 4 -53.49 -28.55 -32.07
N GLN A 5 -52.42 -28.90 -31.36
CA GLN A 5 -52.20 -28.83 -29.93
C GLN A 5 -51.51 -27.52 -29.59
N ASP A 6 -51.95 -26.81 -28.55
CA ASP A 6 -51.16 -25.72 -27.97
C ASP A 6 -50.78 -26.04 -26.52
N GLY A 7 -49.65 -26.74 -26.39
CA GLY A 7 -48.94 -26.93 -25.13
C GLY A 7 -48.12 -25.70 -24.78
N SER A 8 -48.67 -24.82 -23.95
CA SER A 8 -47.96 -23.66 -23.41
C SER A 8 -47.07 -24.07 -22.23
N THR A 9 -45.77 -24.28 -22.47
CA THR A 9 -44.78 -24.49 -21.40
C THR A 9 -43.93 -23.23 -21.21
N ALA A 10 -44.28 -22.45 -20.18
CA ALA A 10 -43.49 -21.32 -19.73
C ALA A 10 -42.17 -21.81 -19.09
N LYS A 11 -41.06 -21.68 -19.81
CA LYS A 11 -39.71 -21.95 -19.28
C LYS A 11 -39.18 -20.72 -18.54
N THR A 12 -39.33 -20.70 -17.23
CA THR A 12 -38.69 -19.71 -16.34
C THR A 12 -37.17 -19.94 -16.30
N LYS A 13 -36.40 -19.09 -17.02
CA LYS A 13 -34.93 -19.06 -16.96
C LYS A 13 -34.47 -18.54 -15.59
N GLN A 14 -34.12 -19.45 -14.69
CA GLN A 14 -33.43 -19.11 -13.44
C GLN A 14 -31.99 -18.72 -13.74
N ASN A 15 -31.69 -17.42 -13.67
CA ASN A 15 -30.34 -16.88 -13.88
C ASN A 15 -29.51 -17.09 -12.59
N LYS A 16 -28.83 -18.24 -12.47
CA LYS A 16 -27.91 -18.52 -11.35
C LYS A 16 -26.65 -17.66 -11.51
N LYS A 17 -26.59 -16.53 -10.79
CA LYS A 17 -25.35 -15.77 -10.60
C LYS A 17 -24.32 -16.71 -9.95
N LYS A 18 -23.27 -17.06 -10.70
CA LYS A 18 -22.13 -17.82 -10.14
C LYS A 18 -21.50 -16.95 -9.04
N SER A 19 -21.47 -17.45 -7.81
CA SER A 19 -20.78 -16.78 -6.71
C SER A 19 -19.30 -16.68 -7.06
N LYS A 20 -18.78 -15.45 -7.22
CA LYS A 20 -17.34 -15.21 -7.36
C LYS A 20 -16.60 -15.84 -6.18
N THR A 21 -15.40 -16.33 -6.43
CA THR A 21 -14.55 -16.82 -5.34
C THR A 21 -14.16 -15.64 -4.44
N GLN A 22 -13.93 -15.87 -3.15
CA GLN A 22 -13.53 -14.81 -2.22
C GLN A 22 -12.27 -14.06 -2.71
N SER A 23 -11.35 -14.77 -3.37
CA SER A 23 -10.13 -14.20 -3.94
C SER A 23 -10.41 -13.16 -5.03
N GLU A 24 -11.37 -13.43 -5.92
CA GLU A 24 -11.77 -12.51 -6.99
C GLU A 24 -12.38 -11.22 -6.42
N ASN A 25 -13.25 -11.34 -5.42
CA ASN A 25 -13.86 -10.18 -4.77
C ASN A 25 -12.83 -9.35 -4.00
N ASP A 26 -11.87 -10.00 -3.33
CA ASP A 26 -10.80 -9.31 -2.61
C ASP A 26 -9.89 -8.56 -3.60
N LYS A 27 -9.59 -9.15 -4.76
CA LYS A 27 -8.81 -8.50 -5.84
C LYS A 27 -9.53 -7.27 -6.41
N GLU A 28 -10.81 -7.40 -6.75
CA GLU A 28 -11.63 -6.30 -7.29
C GLU A 28 -11.67 -5.11 -6.33
N LYS A 29 -11.88 -5.36 -5.03
CA LYS A 29 -11.84 -4.31 -4.00
C LYS A 29 -10.48 -3.60 -3.89
N ILE A 30 -9.39 -4.33 -4.08
CA ILE A 30 -8.05 -3.74 -4.04
C ILE A 30 -7.84 -2.85 -5.28
N GLU A 31 -8.24 -3.31 -6.46
CA GLU A 31 -8.17 -2.53 -7.70
C GLU A 31 -9.01 -1.24 -7.62
N GLU A 32 -10.20 -1.31 -7.03
CA GLU A 32 -11.04 -0.13 -6.75
C GLU A 32 -10.32 0.87 -5.83
N ARG A 33 -9.72 0.40 -4.72
CA ARG A 33 -8.94 1.26 -3.81
C ARG A 33 -7.72 1.89 -4.48
N ILE A 34 -7.03 1.13 -5.34
CA ILE A 34 -5.90 1.64 -6.11
C ILE A 34 -6.37 2.78 -7.02
N THR A 35 -7.48 2.56 -7.70
CA THR A 35 -8.07 3.56 -8.62
C THR A 35 -8.50 4.82 -7.86
N GLN A 36 -9.08 4.67 -6.66
CA GLN A 36 -9.51 5.80 -5.83
C GLN A 36 -8.35 6.63 -5.29
N ASN A 37 -7.27 5.97 -4.83
CA ASN A 37 -6.11 6.67 -4.28
C ASN A 37 -5.13 7.15 -5.36
N GLY A 38 -5.18 6.56 -6.56
CA GLY A 38 -4.41 6.96 -7.72
C GLY A 38 -2.91 7.09 -7.45
N SER A 39 -2.33 8.20 -7.89
CA SER A 39 -0.90 8.52 -7.74
C SER A 39 -0.45 8.70 -6.29
N LYS A 40 -1.37 8.88 -5.32
CA LYS A 40 -1.02 9.01 -3.90
C LYS A 40 -0.30 7.76 -3.39
N ILE A 41 -0.67 6.58 -3.91
CA ILE A 41 -0.05 5.31 -3.53
C ILE A 41 1.44 5.28 -3.89
N GLU A 42 1.79 5.76 -5.09
CA GLU A 42 3.17 5.80 -5.57
C GLU A 42 4.01 6.76 -4.73
N VAL A 43 3.48 7.96 -4.46
CA VAL A 43 4.13 8.96 -3.60
C VAL A 43 4.41 8.39 -2.21
N VAL A 44 3.42 7.73 -1.61
CA VAL A 44 3.55 7.11 -0.29
C VAL A 44 4.57 5.98 -0.31
N SER A 45 4.55 5.11 -1.31
CA SER A 45 5.52 4.01 -1.43
C SER A 45 6.94 4.54 -1.55
N LEU A 46 7.16 5.55 -2.40
CA LEU A 46 8.46 6.19 -2.58
C LEU A 46 8.94 6.90 -1.31
N TYR A 47 8.03 7.58 -0.61
CA TYR A 47 8.37 8.23 0.65
C TYR A 47 8.79 7.22 1.71
N ILE A 48 8.04 6.13 1.87
CA ILE A 48 8.34 5.10 2.85
C ILE A 48 9.66 4.40 2.50
N ASP A 49 9.91 4.08 1.23
CA ASP A 49 11.20 3.49 0.81
C ASP A 49 12.38 4.43 1.12
N ARG A 50 12.20 5.74 0.94
CA ARG A 50 13.22 6.74 1.32
C ARG A 50 13.40 6.84 2.83
N TYR A 51 12.31 6.83 3.59
CA TYR A 51 12.34 6.91 5.05
C TYR A 51 13.18 5.76 5.65
N PHE A 52 13.05 4.55 5.13
CA PHE A 52 13.87 3.42 5.55
C PHE A 52 15.22 3.33 4.82
N SER A 53 15.48 4.20 3.84
CA SER A 53 16.68 4.17 2.97
C SER A 53 16.89 2.80 2.30
N THR A 54 15.82 2.05 2.08
CA THR A 54 15.86 0.69 1.52
C THR A 54 14.54 0.34 0.85
N HIS A 55 14.54 -0.72 0.05
CA HIS A 55 13.29 -1.28 -0.45
C HIS A 55 12.50 -1.93 0.68
N VAL A 56 11.32 -1.38 0.97
CA VAL A 56 10.52 -1.81 2.11
C VAL A 56 9.68 -3.01 1.71
N THR A 57 10.02 -4.14 2.33
CA THR A 57 9.27 -5.38 2.16
C THR A 57 7.89 -5.28 2.83
N SER A 58 6.96 -6.14 2.41
CA SER A 58 5.61 -6.20 3.01
C SER A 58 5.64 -6.43 4.52
N ALA A 59 6.64 -7.16 5.04
CA ALA A 59 6.77 -7.43 6.47
C ALA A 59 7.16 -6.18 7.26
N ILE A 60 8.07 -5.36 6.72
CA ILE A 60 8.46 -4.08 7.34
C ILE A 60 7.29 -3.10 7.28
N LEU A 61 6.64 -2.95 6.12
CA LEU A 61 5.42 -2.13 5.96
C LEU A 61 4.33 -2.51 6.96
N LEU A 62 4.12 -3.81 7.19
CA LEU A 62 3.11 -4.32 8.12
C LEU A 62 3.49 -4.10 9.58
N SER A 63 4.76 -4.27 9.92
CA SER A 63 5.24 -4.01 11.28
C SER A 63 5.12 -2.52 11.61
N PHE A 64 5.48 -1.67 10.65
CA PHE A 64 5.34 -0.23 10.76
C PHE A 64 3.87 0.19 10.87
N SER A 65 2.95 -0.44 10.11
CA SER A 65 1.54 -0.07 10.14
C SER A 65 0.90 -0.41 11.48
N LYS A 66 1.35 -1.47 12.17
CA LYS A 66 0.91 -1.79 13.53
C LYS A 66 1.30 -0.71 14.53
N ILE A 67 2.53 -0.22 14.48
CA ILE A 67 3.01 0.86 15.37
C ILE A 67 2.17 2.12 15.16
N ILE A 68 1.97 2.52 13.90
CA ILE A 68 1.18 3.70 13.55
C ILE A 68 -0.30 3.50 13.90
N SER A 69 -0.84 2.29 13.68
CA SER A 69 -2.20 1.89 14.04
C SER A 69 -2.47 2.04 15.54
N GLU A 70 -1.51 1.65 16.37
CA GLU A 70 -1.59 1.81 17.83
C GLU A 70 -1.49 3.27 18.25
N GLN A 71 -0.59 4.06 17.63
CA GLN A 71 -0.42 5.49 17.94
C GLN A 71 -1.64 6.34 17.56
N LEU A 72 -2.25 6.06 16.41
CA LEU A 72 -3.39 6.80 15.88
C LEU A 72 -4.74 6.17 16.26
N ASN A 73 -4.74 5.00 16.90
CA ASN A 73 -5.93 4.19 17.17
C ASN A 73 -6.77 3.90 15.90
N ILE A 74 -6.10 3.70 14.76
CA ILE A 74 -6.72 3.39 13.46
C ILE A 74 -6.53 1.90 13.19
N LYS A 75 -7.59 1.16 12.84
CA LYS A 75 -7.48 -0.27 12.57
C LYS A 75 -6.91 -0.55 11.18
N VAL A 76 -5.89 -1.41 11.12
CA VAL A 76 -5.43 -2.00 9.85
C VAL A 76 -6.42 -3.08 9.41
N ASP A 77 -6.99 -2.91 8.22
CA ASP A 77 -7.98 -3.85 7.70
C ASP A 77 -7.37 -5.21 7.32
N ARG A 78 -8.24 -6.23 7.21
CA ARG A 78 -7.82 -7.60 6.91
C ARG A 78 -7.12 -7.71 5.54
N LEU A 79 -7.54 -6.93 4.55
CA LEU A 79 -6.95 -6.99 3.20
C LEU A 79 -5.54 -6.39 3.20
N ALA A 80 -5.37 -5.24 3.85
CA ALA A 80 -4.07 -4.60 4.07
C ALA A 80 -3.08 -5.52 4.80
N LYS A 81 -3.53 -6.34 5.75
CA LYS A 81 -2.65 -7.31 6.42
C LYS A 81 -2.13 -8.43 5.50
N ARG A 82 -2.84 -8.73 4.40
CA ARG A 82 -2.55 -9.89 3.52
C ARG A 82 -1.96 -9.49 2.18
N ASN A 83 -2.19 -8.26 1.73
CA ASN A 83 -1.79 -7.80 0.40
C ASN A 83 -1.03 -6.47 0.50
N ARG A 84 0.15 -6.40 -0.12
CA ARG A 84 1.02 -5.22 -0.09
C ARG A 84 0.37 -3.99 -0.73
N SER A 85 -0.33 -4.15 -1.85
CA SER A 85 -0.99 -3.05 -2.52
C SER A 85 -2.14 -2.49 -1.68
N ALA A 86 -2.93 -3.37 -1.06
CA ALA A 86 -3.95 -2.96 -0.09
C ALA A 86 -3.35 -2.24 1.11
N LEU A 87 -2.17 -2.66 1.56
CA LEU A 87 -1.45 -2.02 2.67
C LEU A 87 -0.99 -0.61 2.29
N LEU A 88 -0.46 -0.42 1.08
CA LEU A 88 -0.10 0.92 0.60
C LEU A 88 -1.34 1.81 0.42
N CYS A 89 -2.47 1.25 -0.05
CA CYS A 89 -3.73 1.99 -0.08
C CYS A 89 -4.13 2.47 1.32
N TRP A 90 -4.03 1.61 2.34
CA TRP A 90 -4.32 1.99 3.72
C TRP A 90 -3.44 3.14 4.21
N TYR A 91 -2.15 3.16 3.87
CA TYR A 91 -1.26 4.29 4.16
C TYR A 91 -1.68 5.56 3.41
N ALA A 92 -2.05 5.45 2.13
CA ALA A 92 -2.48 6.58 1.33
C ALA A 92 -3.79 7.19 1.85
N GLU A 93 -4.74 6.36 2.28
CA GLU A 93 -6.02 6.78 2.88
C GLU A 93 -5.82 7.60 4.17
N HIS A 94 -4.82 7.23 4.97
CA HIS A 94 -4.55 7.88 6.27
C HIS A 94 -3.32 8.79 6.25
N TRP A 95 -2.81 9.12 5.07
CA TRP A 95 -1.51 9.77 4.90
C TRP A 95 -1.40 11.10 5.66
N ASP A 96 -2.48 11.86 5.71
CA ASP A 96 -2.51 13.18 6.34
C ASP A 96 -2.25 13.12 7.86
N GLN A 97 -2.56 11.97 8.49
CA GLN A 97 -2.27 11.71 9.91
C GLN A 97 -0.93 11.02 10.12
N ILE A 98 -0.48 10.21 9.16
CA ILE A 98 0.77 9.45 9.24
C ILE A 98 1.99 10.33 8.95
N PHE A 99 1.88 11.21 7.96
CA PHE A 99 2.97 12.05 7.49
C PHE A 99 3.58 12.95 8.57
N PRO A 100 2.79 13.64 9.43
CA PRO A 100 3.36 14.43 10.54
C PRO A 100 4.19 13.60 11.52
N ILE A 101 3.78 12.35 11.79
CA ILE A 101 4.51 11.44 12.70
C ILE A 101 5.86 11.06 12.10
N LEU A 102 5.88 10.76 10.80
CA LEU A 102 7.10 10.46 10.06
C LEU A 102 8.06 11.65 10.07
N LYS A 103 7.55 12.83 9.72
CA LYS A 103 8.35 14.06 9.64
C LYS A 103 8.93 14.48 11.00
N ALA A 104 8.18 14.32 12.09
CA ALA A 104 8.68 14.62 13.43
C ALA A 104 9.90 13.77 13.79
N ARG A 105 9.86 12.46 13.49
CA ARG A 105 10.97 11.54 13.78
C ARG A 105 12.20 11.80 12.92
N ASP A 106 12.02 12.25 11.67
CA ASP A 106 13.13 12.66 10.82
C ASP A 106 13.88 13.86 11.42
N LEU A 107 13.17 14.85 11.98
CA LEU A 107 13.78 16.02 12.62
C LEU A 107 14.47 15.69 13.95
N ASP A 108 13.91 14.77 14.74
CA ASP A 108 14.52 14.34 16.00
C ASP A 108 15.91 13.74 15.78
N SER A 109 16.13 13.03 14.67
CA SER A 109 17.44 12.48 14.30
C SER A 109 18.49 13.55 13.96
N VAL A 110 18.05 14.74 13.53
CA VAL A 110 18.92 15.88 13.17
C VAL A 110 19.26 16.74 14.38
N ILE A 111 18.32 16.90 15.31
CA ILE A 111 18.47 17.80 16.47
C ILE A 111 19.04 17.07 17.69
N ASN A 112 18.74 15.78 17.85
CA ASN A 112 19.24 14.94 18.93
C ASN A 112 19.76 13.63 18.36
N PRO A 113 21.06 13.52 18.02
CA PRO A 113 21.66 12.20 17.78
C PRO A 113 21.57 11.44 19.11
N ALA A 114 20.55 10.59 19.24
CA ALA A 114 20.34 9.80 20.44
C ALA A 114 21.60 8.94 20.70
N PRO A 115 22.00 8.79 21.97
CA PRO A 115 23.20 8.06 22.33
C PRO A 115 23.05 6.59 21.95
N ASN A 116 24.11 6.05 21.32
CA ASN A 116 24.38 4.65 21.01
C ASN A 116 23.44 3.67 21.74
N PHE A 117 22.50 3.08 21.00
CA PHE A 117 21.88 1.83 21.41
C PHE A 117 22.97 0.77 21.41
N ALA A 118 23.46 0.45 22.61
CA ALA A 118 24.48 -0.54 22.84
C ALA A 118 24.07 -1.91 22.29
N GLU A 119 25.07 -2.54 21.71
CA GLU A 119 25.11 -3.85 21.06
C GLU A 119 24.41 -4.98 21.83
N GLY A 120 23.73 -5.81 21.04
CA GLY A 120 23.28 -7.15 21.39
C GLY A 120 22.90 -7.96 20.15
N THR A 121 23.89 -8.24 19.28
CA THR A 121 24.21 -9.56 18.67
C THR A 121 23.01 -10.42 18.17
N GLN A 122 22.84 -10.89 16.91
CA GLN A 122 23.73 -11.16 15.77
C GLN A 122 22.90 -11.48 14.50
N ALA A 123 23.44 -11.14 13.31
CA ALA A 123 23.35 -11.76 11.96
C ALA A 123 23.33 -10.66 10.87
N SER A 124 24.49 -10.25 10.35
CA SER A 124 25.13 -10.73 9.11
C SER A 124 24.25 -10.52 7.87
N GLU A 125 24.61 -9.81 6.80
CA GLU A 125 25.79 -9.04 6.39
C GLU A 125 25.37 -8.24 5.14
N ASN A 126 26.08 -7.15 4.84
CA ASN A 126 26.08 -6.40 3.57
C ASN A 126 24.84 -5.54 3.24
N PHE A 127 24.70 -4.37 3.89
CA PHE A 127 24.04 -3.22 3.23
C PHE A 127 25.08 -2.18 2.85
N LYS A 128 25.40 -2.15 1.55
CA LYS A 128 26.28 -1.16 0.95
C LYS A 128 25.54 0.17 0.97
N VAL A 129 25.97 1.07 1.85
CA VAL A 129 25.50 2.46 1.92
C VAL A 129 25.81 3.13 0.58
N ILE A 130 24.80 3.31 -0.26
CA ILE A 130 24.88 4.22 -1.41
C ILE A 130 24.34 5.55 -0.93
N SER A 131 25.26 6.41 -0.53
CA SER A 131 25.00 7.83 -0.30
C SER A 131 24.67 8.56 -1.60
N ASN A 132 23.79 9.56 -1.46
CA ASN A 132 23.64 10.76 -2.29
C ASN A 132 22.98 10.62 -3.65
N THR A 133 21.68 10.92 -3.69
CA THR A 133 21.19 12.00 -4.58
C THR A 133 20.10 12.80 -3.86
N CYS A 134 20.42 14.06 -3.56
CA CYS A 134 19.45 15.09 -3.18
C CYS A 134 18.68 15.47 -4.46
N PHE A 135 17.38 15.20 -4.49
CA PHE A 135 16.50 15.61 -5.58
C PHE A 135 15.43 16.55 -5.06
N ASP A 136 15.55 17.81 -5.48
CA ASP A 136 14.65 18.91 -5.23
C ASP A 136 13.38 18.76 -6.09
N LEU A 137 12.21 18.74 -5.47
CA LEU A 137 10.92 18.48 -6.12
C LEU A 137 10.40 19.64 -6.98
N ASN A 138 11.15 20.75 -7.07
CA ASN A 138 10.78 21.92 -7.87
C ASN A 138 11.60 22.06 -9.17
N ASN A 139 12.49 21.14 -9.50
CA ASN A 139 13.37 21.28 -10.67
C ASN A 139 12.98 20.31 -11.81
N ILE A 140 12.19 20.82 -12.76
CA ILE A 140 11.73 20.09 -13.97
C ILE A 140 12.86 19.98 -15.02
N ASP A 141 13.98 20.69 -14.87
CA ASP A 141 15.02 20.77 -15.90
C ASP A 141 15.78 19.45 -16.12
N THR A 142 15.69 18.50 -15.18
CA THR A 142 16.32 17.17 -15.32
C THR A 142 15.68 16.26 -16.37
N LEU A 143 14.52 16.61 -16.93
CA LEU A 143 13.84 15.79 -17.96
C LEU A 143 14.27 16.08 -19.40
N LEU A 144 15.12 17.08 -19.65
CA LEU A 144 15.47 17.51 -21.02
C LEU A 144 16.87 17.12 -21.49
N ASN A 145 17.68 16.44 -20.67
CA ASN A 145 19.07 16.12 -21.01
C ASN A 145 19.35 14.66 -21.38
N PHE A 146 18.34 13.89 -21.78
CA PHE A 146 18.56 12.62 -22.48
C PHE A 146 18.13 12.76 -23.94
N HIS A 147 19.06 13.22 -24.78
CA HIS A 147 19.03 13.05 -26.23
C HIS A 147 20.43 12.64 -26.71
#